data_AF-D5ML23-F1
#
_entry.id   AF-D5ML23-F1
#
_cell.length_a   1.000
_cell.length_b   1.000
_cell.length_c   1.000
_cell.angle_alpha   90.00
_cell.angle_beta   90.00
_cell.angle_gamma   90.00
#
_symmetry.space_group_name_H-M   'P 1'
#
loop_
_entity.id
_entity.type
_entity.pdbx_description
1 polymer ?
#
loop_
_entity_poly.entity_id
_entity_poly.type
_entity_poly.pdbx_seq_one_letter_code
_entity_poly.pdbx_strand_id
1 'polypeptide(L)'
;MDTDVLVMGGLTILMIAWALTKGKDLPLQGIQAGFGLLREVWLPLLFGFCLAGLFEVLVPRELLVKWMGKESGVQGILLGWLVGLLMPGGPYIVFPLAASLFREGMGVGPLLTFITAKALLSPIRLFTWEVPFLGWAFVMARTLPSLFLPPIVGMIGQRLYALFLRS
;
A
#
# COMPACT_ATOMS: atom_id res chain seq x y z
N MET A 1 -12.15 -9.19 18.03
CA MET A 1 -11.18 -9.95 17.21
C MET A 1 -11.39 -9.47 15.80
N ASP A 2 -10.38 -8.87 15.18
CA ASP A 2 -10.51 -8.32 13.83
C ASP A 2 -10.89 -9.44 12.85
N THR A 3 -11.87 -9.19 11.99
CA THR A 3 -12.39 -10.16 11.01
C THR A 3 -11.26 -10.78 10.19
N ASP A 4 -10.20 -10.01 9.93
CA ASP A 4 -9.01 -10.46 9.23
C ASP A 4 -8.26 -11.58 9.97
N VAL A 5 -8.13 -11.48 11.29
CA VAL A 5 -7.47 -12.52 12.12
C VAL A 5 -8.28 -13.80 12.11
N LEU A 6 -9.62 -13.70 12.14
CA LEU A 6 -10.52 -14.85 12.04
C LEU A 6 -10.40 -15.54 10.67
N VAL A 7 -10.43 -14.76 9.59
CA VAL A 7 -10.34 -15.28 8.23
C VAL A 7 -8.98 -15.93 7.97
N MET A 8 -7.89 -15.24 8.30
CA MET A 8 -6.53 -15.77 8.11
C MET A 8 -6.29 -17.00 8.99
N GLY A 9 -6.69 -16.94 10.27
CA GLY A 9 -6.57 -18.08 11.18
C GLY A 9 -7.35 -19.29 10.70
N GLY A 10 -8.59 -19.10 10.23
CA GLY A 10 -9.40 -20.17 9.66
C GLY A 10 -8.77 -20.81 8.42
N LEU A 11 -8.26 -20.00 7.50
CA LEU A 11 -7.55 -20.48 6.30
C LEU A 11 -6.28 -21.26 6.66
N THR A 12 -5.49 -20.79 7.64
CA THR A 12 -4.31 -21.49 8.11
C THR A 12 -4.66 -22.86 8.69
N ILE A 13 -5.71 -22.95 9.52
CA ILE A 13 -6.17 -24.22 10.10
C ILE A 13 -6.63 -25.18 8.99
N LEU A 14 -7.39 -24.69 8.01
CA LEU A 14 -7.82 -25.47 6.84
C LEU A 14 -6.62 -26.02 6.04
N MET A 15 -5.60 -25.19 5.81
CA MET A 15 -4.38 -25.60 5.10
C MET A 15 -3.57 -26.64 5.88
N ILE A 16 -3.48 -26.50 7.21
CA ILE A 16 -2.83 -27.50 8.07
C ILE A 16 -3.61 -28.82 8.04
N ALA A 17 -4.94 -28.77 8.16
CA ALA A 17 -5.79 -29.94 8.09
C ALA A 17 -5.66 -30.66 6.74
N TRP A 18 -5.62 -29.90 5.65
CA TRP A 18 -5.40 -30.45 4.31
C TRP A 18 -4.00 -31.05 4.15
N ALA A 19 -2.95 -30.38 4.65
CA ALA A 19 -1.57 -30.89 4.61
C ALA A 19 -1.43 -32.22 5.38
N LEU A 20 -2.11 -32.38 6.52
CA LEU A 20 -2.13 -33.63 7.29
C LEU A 20 -2.71 -34.82 6.50
N THR A 21 -3.61 -34.58 5.54
CA THR A 21 -4.11 -35.65 4.65
C THR A 21 -3.10 -36.10 3.61
N LYS A 22 -2.08 -35.28 3.33
CA LYS A 22 -1.04 -35.54 2.32
C LYS A 22 0.26 -36.07 2.91
N GLY A 23 0.55 -35.76 4.17
CA GLY A 23 1.73 -36.24 4.88
C GLY A 23 1.87 -35.62 6.26
N LYS A 24 2.33 -36.39 7.24
CA LYS A 24 2.47 -35.93 8.64
C LYS A 24 3.54 -34.85 8.81
N ASP A 25 4.50 -34.78 7.90
CA ASP A 25 5.65 -33.88 7.99
C ASP A 25 5.39 -32.52 7.30
N LEU A 26 4.36 -32.45 6.43
CA LEU A 26 4.05 -31.27 5.63
C LEU A 26 3.64 -30.04 6.46
N PRO A 27 2.85 -30.15 7.55
CA PRO A 27 2.57 -29.00 8.41
C PRO A 27 3.83 -28.42 9.05
N LEU A 28 4.77 -29.29 9.47
CA LEU A 28 6.01 -28.85 10.09
C LEU A 28 6.89 -28.12 9.06
N GLN A 29 7.00 -28.65 7.84
CA GLN A 29 7.70 -27.98 6.74
C GLN A 29 7.06 -26.63 6.41
N GLY A 30 5.73 -26.54 6.40
CA GLY A 30 5.01 -25.29 6.19
C GLY A 30 5.29 -24.24 7.26
N ILE A 31 5.31 -24.63 8.53
CA ILE A 31 5.66 -23.74 9.65
C ILE A 31 7.12 -23.29 9.55
N GLN A 32 8.05 -24.20 9.24
CA GLN A 32 9.47 -23.87 9.07
C GLN A 32 9.70 -22.90 7.91
N ALA A 33 9.02 -23.10 6.78
CA ALA A 33 9.05 -22.17 5.66
C ALA A 33 8.50 -20.79 6.06
N GLY A 34 7.37 -20.75 6.78
CA GLY A 34 6.79 -19.52 7.30
C GLY A 34 7.72 -18.77 8.26
N PHE A 35 8.42 -19.49 9.14
CA PHE A 35 9.39 -18.90 10.06
C PHE A 35 10.64 -18.39 9.32
N GLY A 36 11.05 -19.05 8.25
CA GLY A 36 12.10 -18.57 7.33
C GLY A 36 11.73 -17.21 6.74
N LEU A 37 10.52 -17.09 6.19
CA LEU A 37 10.00 -15.82 5.65
C LEU A 37 9.96 -14.73 6.73
N LEU A 38 9.47 -15.04 7.93
CA LEU A 38 9.44 -14.09 9.04
C LEU A 38 10.85 -13.57 9.39
N ARG A 39 11.84 -14.48 9.44
CA ARG A 39 13.24 -14.13 9.74
C ARG A 39 13.87 -13.22 8.67
N GLU A 40 13.42 -13.31 7.44
CA GLU A 40 13.88 -12.43 6.35
C GLU A 40 13.24 -11.04 6.44
N VAL A 41 11.97 -10.95 6.85
CA VAL A 41 11.19 -9.70 6.75
C VAL A 41 11.05 -8.92 8.04
N TRP A 42 11.29 -9.51 9.22
CA TRP A 42 10.99 -8.87 10.52
C TRP A 42 11.75 -7.55 10.74
N LEU A 43 13.02 -7.46 10.33
CA LEU A 43 13.83 -6.26 10.53
C LEU A 43 13.43 -5.12 9.56
N PRO A 44 13.25 -5.37 8.25
CA PRO A 44 12.61 -4.40 7.36
C PRO A 44 11.22 -3.94 7.84
N LEU A 45 10.40 -4.86 8.38
CA LEU A 45 9.08 -4.51 8.93
C LEU A 45 9.22 -3.56 10.13
N LEU A 46 10.11 -3.85 11.07
CA LEU A 46 10.36 -3.00 12.24
C LEU A 46 10.75 -1.58 11.83
N PHE A 47 11.75 -1.43 10.94
CA PHE A 47 12.14 -0.11 10.45
C PHE A 47 11.03 0.57 9.64
N GLY A 48 10.26 -0.20 8.87
CA GLY A 48 9.09 0.29 8.14
C GLY A 48 8.04 0.91 9.06
N PHE A 49 7.73 0.26 10.19
CA PHE A 49 6.81 0.80 11.20
C PHE A 49 7.37 2.03 11.91
N CYS A 50 8.66 2.04 12.26
CA CYS A 50 9.29 3.21 12.88
C CYS A 50 9.26 4.43 11.94
N LEU A 51 9.63 4.25 10.66
CA LEU A 51 9.58 5.32 9.66
C LEU A 51 8.15 5.83 9.44
N ALA A 52 7.17 4.96 9.46
CA ALA A 52 5.76 5.35 9.33
C ALA A 52 5.28 6.19 10.53
N GLY A 53 5.60 5.78 11.76
CA GLY A 53 5.28 6.56 12.95
C GLY A 53 5.98 7.92 12.97
N LEU A 54 7.25 7.97 12.55
CA LEU A 54 7.98 9.23 12.40
C LEU A 54 7.37 10.12 11.32
N PHE A 55 6.98 9.56 10.18
CA PHE A 55 6.32 10.31 9.11
C PHE A 55 5.01 10.92 9.60
N GLU A 56 4.21 10.16 10.36
CA GLU A 56 2.94 10.66 10.92
C GLU A 56 3.13 11.85 11.86
N VAL A 57 4.22 11.88 12.64
CA VAL A 57 4.52 12.99 13.56
C VAL A 57 5.21 14.16 12.85
N LEU A 58 6.07 13.87 11.87
CA LEU A 58 6.89 14.88 11.19
C LEU A 58 6.18 15.58 10.03
N VAL A 59 5.19 14.95 9.41
CA VAL A 59 4.46 15.53 8.28
C VAL A 59 3.16 16.17 8.79
N PRO A 60 3.07 17.51 8.83
CA PRO A 60 1.88 18.18 9.30
C PRO A 60 0.72 17.87 8.36
N ARG A 61 -0.34 17.27 8.89
CA ARG A 61 -1.54 16.90 8.12
C ARG A 61 -2.17 18.11 7.47
N GLU A 62 -2.10 19.26 8.15
CA GLU A 62 -2.59 20.55 7.67
C GLU A 62 -1.89 20.99 6.39
N LEU A 63 -0.61 20.68 6.24
CA LEU A 63 0.16 21.00 5.04
C LEU A 63 -0.30 20.16 3.84
N LEU A 64 -0.53 18.86 4.07
CA LEU A 64 -1.06 17.96 3.05
C LEU A 64 -2.46 18.37 2.63
N VAL A 65 -3.36 18.68 3.57
CA VAL A 65 -4.72 19.13 3.27
C VAL A 65 -4.70 20.50 2.56
N LYS A 66 -3.82 21.42 2.96
CA LYS A 66 -3.68 22.73 2.29
C LYS A 66 -3.26 22.60 0.83
N TRP A 67 -2.31 21.71 0.53
CA TRP A 67 -1.77 21.58 -0.83
C TRP A 67 -2.49 20.57 -1.71
N MET A 68 -3.18 19.60 -1.11
CA MET A 68 -3.91 18.54 -1.80
C MET A 68 -5.42 18.58 -1.51
N GLY A 69 -5.94 19.70 -1.01
CA GLY A 69 -7.35 19.90 -0.70
C GLY A 69 -8.23 19.92 -1.94
N LYS A 70 -9.56 20.06 -1.76
CA LYS A 70 -10.53 20.05 -2.87
C LYS A 70 -10.26 21.09 -3.96
N GLU A 71 -9.64 22.23 -3.60
CA GLU A 71 -9.33 23.34 -4.51
C GLU A 71 -7.96 23.23 -5.19
N SER A 72 -7.16 22.20 -4.84
CA SER A 72 -5.79 22.04 -5.34
C SER A 72 -5.68 21.70 -6.84
N GLY A 73 -6.79 21.31 -7.48
CA GLY A 73 -6.83 20.97 -8.90
C GLY A 73 -5.74 19.98 -9.32
N VAL A 74 -5.04 20.29 -10.43
CA VAL A 74 -3.95 19.45 -10.96
C VAL A 74 -2.72 19.47 -10.05
N GLN A 75 -2.46 20.56 -9.33
CA GLN A 75 -1.30 20.65 -8.44
C GLN A 75 -1.40 19.62 -7.31
N GLY A 76 -2.58 19.46 -6.71
CA GLY A 76 -2.80 18.44 -5.70
C GLY A 76 -2.67 17.02 -6.23
N ILE A 77 -3.06 16.78 -7.49
CA ILE A 77 -2.87 15.47 -8.14
C ILE A 77 -1.38 15.14 -8.28
N LEU A 78 -0.57 16.08 -8.76
CA LEU A 78 0.88 15.89 -8.88
C LEU A 78 1.55 15.71 -7.51
N LEU A 79 1.10 16.46 -6.50
CA LEU A 79 1.57 16.27 -5.13
C LEU A 79 1.16 14.91 -4.57
N GLY A 80 -0.07 14.45 -4.80
CA GLY A 80 -0.49 13.10 -4.42
C GLY A 80 0.37 12.02 -5.07
N TRP A 81 0.77 12.23 -6.31
CA TRP A 81 1.68 11.32 -7.01
C TRP A 81 3.05 11.25 -6.33
N LEU A 82 3.64 12.39 -6.02
CA LEU A 82 4.93 12.49 -5.32
C LEU A 82 4.85 11.91 -3.90
N VAL A 83 3.83 12.29 -3.13
CA VAL A 83 3.63 11.79 -1.76
C VAL A 83 3.43 10.27 -1.79
N GLY A 84 2.68 9.73 -2.75
CA GLY A 84 2.46 8.28 -2.86
C GLY A 84 3.74 7.50 -3.21
N LEU A 85 4.64 8.10 -3.99
CA LEU A 85 5.97 7.55 -4.28
C LEU A 85 6.86 7.56 -3.03
N LEU A 86 6.87 8.66 -2.28
CA LEU A 86 7.79 8.86 -1.17
C LEU A 86 7.31 8.23 0.14
N MET A 87 5.99 8.02 0.28
CA MET A 87 5.39 7.57 1.53
C MET A 87 5.90 6.18 1.91
N PRO A 88 6.58 6.00 3.06
CA PRO A 88 6.94 4.69 3.56
C PRO A 88 5.70 3.91 4.04
N GLY A 89 5.85 2.59 4.15
CA GLY A 89 4.82 1.73 4.73
C GLY A 89 3.98 0.93 3.73
N GLY A 90 3.31 -0.09 4.26
CA GLY A 90 2.38 -0.95 3.52
C GLY A 90 0.94 -0.45 3.58
N PRO A 91 -0.02 -1.23 3.04
CA PRO A 91 -1.44 -0.86 3.04
C PRO A 91 -1.99 -0.57 4.44
N TYR A 92 -1.48 -1.26 5.46
CA TYR A 92 -1.87 -1.08 6.87
C TYR A 92 -1.53 0.31 7.45
N ILE A 93 -0.64 1.08 6.83
CA ILE A 93 -0.38 2.50 7.18
C ILE A 93 -1.11 3.43 6.22
N VAL A 94 -1.01 3.13 4.93
CA VAL A 94 -1.46 4.01 3.85
C VAL A 94 -2.97 4.21 3.87
N PHE A 95 -3.76 3.17 4.13
CA PHE A 95 -5.22 3.27 4.12
C PHE A 95 -5.80 4.00 5.34
N PRO A 96 -5.36 3.74 6.59
CA PRO A 96 -5.78 4.55 7.74
C PRO A 96 -5.40 6.02 7.59
N LEU A 97 -4.20 6.32 7.05
CA LEU A 97 -3.81 7.68 6.76
C LEU A 97 -4.68 8.30 5.67
N ALA A 98 -4.90 7.60 4.55
CA ALA A 98 -5.77 8.07 3.50
C ALA A 98 -7.19 8.38 4.02
N ALA A 99 -7.74 7.51 4.88
CA ALA A 99 -9.04 7.70 5.48
C ALA A 99 -9.10 8.93 6.41
N SER A 100 -8.05 9.18 7.19
CA SER A 100 -7.97 10.38 8.04
C SER A 100 -7.84 11.66 7.20
N LEU A 101 -6.92 11.70 6.24
CA LEU A 101 -6.76 12.83 5.31
C LEU A 101 -8.03 13.12 4.51
N PHE A 102 -8.77 12.07 4.11
CA PHE A 102 -10.06 12.23 3.45
C PHE A 102 -11.09 12.91 4.34
N ARG A 103 -11.20 12.50 5.61
CA ARG A 103 -12.09 13.14 6.60
C ARG A 103 -11.69 14.58 6.88
N GLU A 104 -10.41 14.89 6.85
CA GLU A 104 -9.85 16.23 7.04
C GLU A 104 -10.02 17.14 5.81
N GLY A 105 -10.58 16.64 4.70
CA GLY A 105 -10.95 17.45 3.54
C GLY A 105 -9.97 17.40 2.36
N MET A 106 -9.03 16.45 2.35
CA MET A 106 -8.21 16.17 1.18
C MET A 106 -9.09 15.92 -0.06
N GLY A 107 -8.66 16.45 -1.21
CA GLY A 107 -9.35 16.27 -2.48
C GLY A 107 -9.33 14.79 -2.92
N VAL A 108 -10.44 14.33 -3.49
CA VAL A 108 -10.59 12.95 -3.97
C VAL A 108 -9.56 12.60 -5.05
N GLY A 109 -9.31 13.48 -6.01
CA GLY A 109 -8.32 13.26 -7.08
C GLY A 109 -6.89 13.10 -6.55
N PRO A 110 -6.39 14.05 -5.72
CA PRO A 110 -5.12 13.91 -5.01
C PRO A 110 -5.03 12.61 -4.19
N LEU A 111 -6.07 12.26 -3.45
CA LEU A 111 -6.10 11.06 -2.61
C LEU A 111 -6.07 9.76 -3.44
N LEU A 112 -6.85 9.68 -4.51
CA LEU A 112 -6.85 8.55 -5.44
C LEU A 112 -5.49 8.40 -6.11
N THR A 113 -4.89 9.52 -6.52
CA THR A 113 -3.52 9.53 -7.07
C THR A 113 -2.52 9.00 -6.07
N PHE A 114 -2.59 9.46 -4.82
CA PHE A 114 -1.73 9.02 -3.72
C PHE A 114 -1.78 7.51 -3.49
N ILE A 115 -2.98 6.95 -3.31
CA ILE A 115 -3.16 5.51 -3.06
C ILE A 115 -2.68 4.70 -4.28
N THR A 116 -3.03 5.14 -5.48
CA THR A 116 -2.66 4.45 -6.73
C THR A 116 -1.15 4.48 -6.98
N ALA A 117 -0.50 5.62 -6.74
CA ALA A 117 0.95 5.77 -6.87
C ALA A 117 1.67 4.86 -5.89
N LYS A 118 1.20 4.83 -4.64
CA LYS A 118 1.75 3.95 -3.62
C LYS A 118 1.56 2.47 -3.98
N ALA A 119 0.40 2.10 -4.52
CA ALA A 119 0.11 0.74 -4.94
C ALA A 119 0.96 0.30 -6.15
N LEU A 120 1.18 1.16 -7.15
CA LEU A 120 1.86 0.78 -8.39
C LEU A 120 3.38 0.99 -8.37
N LEU A 121 3.85 2.01 -7.67
CA LEU A 121 5.20 2.58 -7.86
C LEU A 121 6.02 2.68 -6.56
N SER A 122 5.62 2.02 -5.47
CA SER A 122 6.36 2.06 -4.19
C SER A 122 7.86 1.72 -4.39
N PRO A 123 8.78 2.68 -4.22
CA PRO A 123 10.22 2.48 -4.43
C PRO A 123 10.78 1.42 -3.49
N ILE A 124 10.34 1.42 -2.23
CA ILE A 124 10.73 0.40 -1.25
C ILE A 124 10.39 -0.99 -1.78
N ARG A 125 9.21 -1.17 -2.42
CA ARG A 125 8.84 -2.47 -2.98
C ARG A 125 9.68 -2.82 -4.21
N LEU A 126 9.86 -1.86 -5.11
CA LEU A 126 10.68 -2.00 -6.31
C LEU A 126 12.09 -2.47 -5.97
N PHE A 127 12.79 -1.77 -5.09
CA PHE A 127 14.19 -2.04 -4.77
C PHE A 127 14.40 -3.22 -3.82
N THR A 128 13.51 -3.43 -2.84
CA THR A 128 13.67 -4.50 -1.85
C THR A 128 13.16 -5.85 -2.34
N TRP A 129 12.07 -5.87 -3.11
CA TRP A 129 11.36 -7.11 -3.46
C TRP A 129 11.36 -7.42 -4.94
N GLU A 130 11.30 -6.43 -5.82
CA GLU A 130 11.09 -6.76 -7.22
C GLU A 130 12.39 -6.87 -7.99
N VAL A 131 13.32 -5.94 -7.79
CA VAL A 131 14.64 -6.00 -8.44
C VAL A 131 15.40 -7.27 -8.02
N PRO A 132 15.49 -7.65 -6.72
CA PRO A 132 16.27 -8.83 -6.34
C PRO A 132 15.64 -10.15 -6.78
N PHE A 133 14.31 -10.24 -6.86
CA PHE A 133 13.62 -11.50 -7.14
C PHE A 133 13.26 -11.66 -8.63
N LEU A 134 12.95 -10.57 -9.34
CA LEU A 134 12.42 -10.59 -10.70
C LEU A 134 13.35 -9.92 -11.73
N GLY A 135 14.36 -9.19 -11.27
CA GLY A 135 15.37 -8.55 -12.11
C GLY A 135 14.90 -7.23 -12.74
N TRP A 136 15.87 -6.42 -13.18
CA TRP A 136 15.63 -5.07 -13.70
C TRP A 136 14.75 -5.01 -14.95
N ALA A 137 14.88 -5.98 -15.86
CA ALA A 137 14.10 -6.00 -17.10
C ALA A 137 12.60 -6.08 -16.80
N PHE A 138 12.20 -6.98 -15.89
CA PHE A 138 10.81 -7.11 -15.46
C PHE A 138 10.32 -5.84 -14.77
N VAL A 139 11.10 -5.32 -13.82
CA VAL A 139 10.73 -4.13 -13.05
C VAL A 139 10.51 -2.92 -13.94
N MET A 140 11.40 -2.66 -14.90
CA MET A 140 11.25 -1.54 -15.83
C MET A 140 10.07 -1.74 -16.78
N ALA A 141 9.89 -2.95 -17.31
CA ALA A 141 8.78 -3.27 -18.21
C ALA A 141 7.40 -2.99 -17.57
N ARG A 142 7.24 -3.20 -16.26
CA ARG A 142 5.99 -2.87 -15.56
C ARG A 142 5.91 -1.43 -15.04
N THR A 143 7.04 -0.84 -14.63
CA THR A 143 7.04 0.43 -13.89
C THR A 143 6.95 1.61 -14.84
N LEU A 144 7.63 1.55 -15.99
CA LEU A 144 7.62 2.62 -16.97
C LEU A 144 6.21 2.91 -17.52
N PRO A 145 5.41 1.91 -17.96
CA PRO A 145 4.04 2.17 -18.40
C PRO A 145 3.14 2.64 -17.26
N SER A 146 3.43 2.20 -16.03
CA SER A 146 2.63 2.53 -14.85
C SER A 146 2.91 3.91 -14.28
N LEU A 147 3.96 4.59 -14.74
CA LEU A 147 4.47 5.83 -14.12
C LEU A 147 3.41 6.93 -14.07
N PHE A 148 2.65 7.12 -15.15
CA PHE A 148 1.63 8.16 -15.27
C PHE A 148 0.19 7.67 -15.01
N LEU A 149 0.01 6.38 -14.72
CA LEU A 149 -1.32 5.86 -14.38
C LEU A 149 -1.91 6.50 -13.12
N PRO A 150 -1.16 6.78 -12.02
CA PRO A 150 -1.75 7.35 -10.84
C PRO A 150 -2.38 8.74 -11.06
N PRO A 151 -1.71 9.72 -11.69
CA PRO A 151 -2.36 11.00 -12.01
C PRO A 151 -3.59 10.84 -12.90
N ILE A 152 -3.56 9.92 -13.86
CA ILE A 152 -4.71 9.62 -14.75
C ILE A 152 -5.88 9.09 -13.93
N VAL A 153 -5.63 8.14 -13.03
CA VAL A 153 -6.66 7.59 -12.12
C VAL A 153 -7.22 8.68 -11.21
N GLY A 154 -6.39 9.59 -10.68
CA GLY A 154 -6.88 10.72 -9.90
C GLY A 154 -7.80 11.66 -10.68
N MET A 155 -7.40 12.04 -11.90
CA MET A 155 -8.18 12.93 -12.76
C MET A 155 -9.52 12.32 -13.17
N ILE A 156 -9.52 11.07 -13.63
CA ILE A 156 -10.73 10.36 -14.06
C ILE A 156 -11.59 10.02 -12.84
N GLY A 157 -10.98 9.45 -11.80
CA GLY A 157 -11.65 8.99 -10.60
C GLY A 157 -12.33 10.11 -9.82
N GLN A 158 -11.74 11.31 -9.76
CA GLN A 158 -12.41 12.47 -9.17
C GLN A 158 -13.70 12.84 -9.89
N ARG A 159 -13.73 12.75 -11.23
CA ARG A 159 -14.93 13.02 -12.03
C ARG A 159 -15.98 11.93 -11.84
N LEU A 160 -15.56 10.66 -11.84
CA LEU A 160 -16.45 9.53 -11.61
C LEU A 160 -17.06 9.56 -10.21
N TYR A 161 -16.26 9.87 -9.18
CA TYR A 161 -16.74 9.99 -7.81
C TYR A 161 -17.86 11.02 -7.66
N ALA A 162 -17.79 12.13 -8.40
CA ALA A 162 -18.86 13.14 -8.40
C ALA A 162 -20.18 12.62 -9.00
N LEU A 163 -20.16 11.58 -9.84
CA LEU A 163 -21.37 10.95 -10.38
C LEU A 163 -22.08 10.10 -9.32
N PHE A 164 -21.32 9.36 -8.51
CA PHE A 164 -21.86 8.51 -7.44
C PHE A 164 -22.38 9.30 -6.23
N LEU A 165 -21.98 10.56 -6.07
CA LEU A 165 -22.54 11.46 -5.05
C LEU A 165 -23.86 12.12 -5.46
N ARG A 166 -24.24 12.03 -6.75
CA ARG A 166 -25.47 12.63 -7.29
C ARG A 166 -26.64 11.63 -7.35
N SER A 167 -26.39 10.36 -7.02
CA SER A 167 -27.36 9.27 -6.90
C SER A 167 -27.68 8.99 -5.43
#